data_AF-A0A9D6HZV5-F1
#
_entry.id   AF-A0A9D6HZV5-F1
#
_cell.length_a   1.000
_cell.length_b   1.000
_cell.length_c   1.000
_cell.angle_alpha   90.00
_cell.angle_beta   90.00
_cell.angle_gamma   90.00
#
_symmetry.space_group_name_H-M   'P 1'
#
loop_
_entity.id
_entity.type
_entity.pdbx_description
1 polymer ?
#
loop_
_entity_poly.entity_id
_entity_poly.type
_entity_poly.pdbx_seq_one_letter_code
_entity_poly.pdbx_strand_id
1 'polypeptide(L)' 'MKGHLNWVRSVSFSPDGKKLASGSDDNAVVIWDLAGGKR' A
#
# COMPACT_ATOMS: atom_id res chain seq x y z
N MET A 1 10.34 0.16 -11.15
CA MET A 1 9.15 -0.70 -11.01
C MET A 1 8.99 -1.02 -9.53
N LYS A 2 8.33 -0.15 -8.76
CA LYS A 2 8.06 -0.41 -7.33
C LYS A 2 6.56 -0.25 -7.14
N GLY A 3 5.85 -1.37 -7.18
CA GLY A 3 4.39 -1.44 -7.14
C GLY A 3 3.91 -2.81 -7.56
N HIS A 4 2.59 -2.96 -7.64
CA HIS A 4 1.96 -4.20 -8.07
C HIS A 4 2.12 -4.42 -9.57
N LEU A 5 2.27 -5.69 -9.96
CA LEU A 5 2.39 -6.12 -11.35
C LEU A 5 1.03 -6.42 -11.99
N ASN A 6 -0.04 -6.41 -11.18
CA ASN A 6 -1.40 -6.65 -11.62
C ASN A 6 -2.40 -5.73 -10.87
N TRP A 7 -3.69 -5.86 -11.14
CA TRP A 7 -4.74 -5.03 -10.55
C TRP A 7 -4.77 -5.12 -9.02
N VAL A 8 -4.74 -3.95 -8.40
CA VAL A 8 -4.97 -3.79 -6.96
C VAL A 8 -6.46 -3.98 -6.70
N ARG A 9 -6.80 -4.94 -5.84
CA ARG A 9 -8.19 -5.23 -5.46
C ARG A 9 -8.60 -4.57 -4.16
N SER A 10 -7.65 -4.25 -3.30
CA SER A 10 -7.93 -3.68 -1.98
C SER A 10 -6.81 -2.77 -1.51
N VAL A 11 -7.19 -1.72 -0.79
CA VAL A 11 -6.31 -0.76 -0.13
C VAL A 11 -6.82 -0.49 1.28
N SER A 12 -5.92 -0.39 2.26
CA SER A 12 -6.26 -0.10 3.64
C SER A 12 -5.18 0.74 4.32
N PHE A 13 -5.61 1.80 5.01
CA PHE A 13 -4.71 2.65 5.80
C PHE A 13 -4.61 2.12 7.23
N SER A 14 -3.41 2.23 7.81
CA SER A 14 -3.28 2.05 9.25
C SER A 14 -4.04 3.17 10.00
N PRO A 15 -4.62 2.89 11.18
CA PRO A 15 -5.33 3.91 11.95
C PRO A 15 -4.49 5.14 12.32
N ASP A 16 -3.17 4.96 12.44
CA ASP A 16 -2.21 6.04 12.71
C ASP A 16 -1.75 6.79 11.44
N GLY A 17 -2.23 6.38 10.25
CA GLY A 17 -1.93 7.00 8.96
C GLY A 17 -0.48 6.84 8.49
N LYS A 18 0.35 6.06 9.19
CA LYS A 18 1.77 5.90 8.88
C LYS A 18 2.03 4.83 7.83
N LYS A 19 1.07 3.94 7.59
CA LYS A 19 1.20 2.82 6.66
C LYS A 19 -0.01 2.70 5.75
N LEU A 20 0.24 2.27 4.53
CA LEU A 20 -0.76 1.83 3.58
C LEU A 20 -0.47 0.39 3.21
N ALA A 21 -1.49 -0.46 3.24
CA ALA A 21 -1.44 -1.81 2.70
C ALA A 21 -2.23 -1.85 1.39
N SER A 22 -1.66 -2.50 0.37
CA SER A 22 -2.33 -2.79 -0.89
C SER A 22 -2.19 -4.27 -1.23
N GLY A 23 -3.28 -4.88 -1.71
CA GLY A 23 -3.32 -6.27 -2.18
C GLY A 23 -3.74 -6.35 -3.66
N SER A 24 -3.07 -7.22 -4.43
CA SER A 24 -3.25 -7.34 -5.88
C SER A 24 -3.35 -8.79 -6.33
N ASP A 25 -3.85 -8.96 -7.56
CA ASP A 25 -3.85 -10.23 -8.30
C ASP A 25 -2.47 -10.74 -8.71
N ASP A 26 -1.41 -9.99 -8.42
CA ASP A 26 -0.05 -10.48 -8.52
C ASP A 26 0.35 -11.40 -7.34
N ASN A 27 -0.62 -11.77 -6.49
CA ASN A 27 -0.46 -12.55 -5.27
C ASN A 27 0.48 -11.90 -4.25
N ALA A 28 0.71 -10.60 -4.35
CA ALA A 28 1.49 -9.85 -3.38
C ALA A 28 0.61 -8.91 -2.55
N VAL A 29 1.06 -8.71 -1.31
CA VAL A 29 0.65 -7.60 -0.47
C VAL A 29 1.86 -6.69 -0.29
N VAL A 30 1.68 -5.41 -0.60
CA VAL A 30 2.74 -4.40 -0.42
C VAL A 30 2.35 -3.48 0.72
N ILE A 31 3.31 -3.28 1.64
CA ILE A 31 3.19 -2.31 2.72
C ILE A 31 4.05 -1.10 2.38
N TRP A 32 3.43 0.07 2.42
CA TRP A 32 4.05 1.34 2.15
C TRP A 32 4.21 2.10 3.45
N ASP A 33 5.43 2.47 3.82
CA ASP A 33 5.67 3.40 4.91
C ASP A 33 5.46 4.82 4.39
N LEU A 34 4.37 5.43 4.85
CA LEU A 34 4.06 6.84 4.61
C LEU A 34 4.89 7.64 5.61
N ALA A 35 6.20 7.77 5.33
CA ALA A 35 7.08 8.65 6.08
C ALA A 35 6.44 10.04 6.09
N GLY A 36 6.00 10.47 7.27
CA GLY A 36 5.04 11.55 7.48
C GLY A 36 5.22 12.70 6.48
N GLY A 37 4.44 12.65 5.41
CA GLY A 37 4.37 13.71 4.43
C GLY A 37 3.72 14.89 5.13
N LYS A 38 4.56 15.78 5.70
CA LYS A 38 4.09 17.09 6.14
C LYS A 38 3.40 17.73 4.94
N ARG A 39 2.16 18.16 5.17
CA ARG A 39 1.36 18.97 4.26
C ARG A 39 2.08 20.26 3.90
#